data_AF-G2PWU4-F1
#
_entry.id   AF-G2PWU4-F1
#
_cell.length_a   1.000
_cell.length_b   1.000
_cell.length_c   1.000
_cell.angle_alpha   90.00
_cell.angle_beta   90.00
_cell.angle_gamma   90.00
#
_symmetry.space_group_name_H-M   'P 1'
#
loop_
_entity.id
_entity.type
_entity.pdbx_description
1 polymer ?
#
loop_
_entity_poly.entity_id
_entity_poly.type
_entity_poly.pdbx_seq_one_letter_code
_entity_poly.pdbx_strand_id
1 'polypeptide(L)' 'MGVLFLIVLVVIIIYAINKFSQLYMQTKRNGLQSSSPEDEALKILNMRFANGEITEEEYERKKRLIQNKQL' A
#
# COMPACT_ATOMS: atom_id res chain seq x y z
N MET A 1 -48.51 -2.45 -9.75
CA MET A 1 -47.30 -2.00 -10.49
C MET A 1 -46.31 -1.20 -9.64
N GLY A 2 -46.74 -0.40 -8.65
CA GLY A 2 -45.80 0.41 -7.84
C GLY A 2 -44.87 -0.37 -6.91
N VAL A 3 -45.36 -1.42 -6.24
CA VAL A 3 -44.56 -2.17 -5.24
C VAL A 3 -43.43 -2.97 -5.89
N LEU A 4 -43.66 -3.56 -7.07
CA LEU A 4 -42.61 -4.27 -7.82
C LEU A 4 -41.48 -3.33 -8.25
N PHE A 5 -41.81 -2.10 -8.67
CA PHE A 5 -40.83 -1.09 -9.01
C PHE A 5 -39.97 -0.69 -7.80
N LEU A 6 -40.58 -0.54 -6.62
CA LEU A 6 -39.86 -0.24 -5.39
C LEU A 6 -38.90 -1.38 -4.98
N ILE A 7 -39.32 -2.64 -5.13
CA ILE A 7 -38.46 -3.80 -4.81
C ILE A 7 -37.23 -3.82 -5.73
N VAL A 8 -37.42 -3.63 -7.04
CA VAL A 8 -36.32 -3.59 -8.02
C VAL A 8 -35.37 -2.43 -7.72
N LEU A 9 -35.91 -1.25 -7.37
CA LEU A 9 -35.13 -0.07 -7.04
C LEU A 9 -34.27 -0.27 -5.78
N VAL A 10 -34.81 -0.93 -4.76
CA VAL A 10 -34.06 -1.26 -3.52
C VAL A 10 -32.92 -2.23 -3.81
N VAL A 11 -33.13 -3.25 -4.64
CA VAL A 11 -32.08 -4.22 -5.02
C VAL A 11 -30.93 -3.53 -5.77
N ILE A 12 -31.25 -2.59 -6.67
CA ILE A 12 -30.25 -1.81 -7.41
C ILE A 12 -29.41 -0.95 -6.47
N ILE A 13 -30.04 -0.29 -5.49
CA ILE A 13 -29.34 0.55 -4.50
C ILE A 13 -28.37 -0.30 -3.66
N ILE A 14 -28.81 -1.46 -3.16
CA ILE A 14 -27.97 -2.37 -2.37
C ILE A 14 -26.76 -2.84 -3.20
N TYR A 15 -26.98 -3.19 -4.47
CA TYR A 15 -25.89 -3.61 -5.36
C TYR A 15 -24.88 -2.47 -5.62
N ALA A 16 -25.37 -1.25 -5.85
CA ALA A 16 -24.53 -0.08 -6.06
C ALA A 16 -23.67 0.23 -4.82
N ILE A 17 -24.23 0.17 -3.62
CA ILE A 17 -23.50 0.41 -2.36
C ILE A 17 -22.40 -0.63 -2.15
N ASN A 18 -22.68 -1.92 -2.35
CA ASN A 18 -21.69 -2.99 -2.19
C ASN A 18 -20.53 -2.85 -3.18
N LYS A 19 -20.82 -2.54 -4.45
CA LYS A 19 -19.80 -2.39 -5.50
C LYS A 19 -18.99 -1.11 -5.33
N PHE A 20 -19.62 -0.01 -4.91
CA PHE A 20 -18.95 1.25 -4.64
C PHE A 20 -18.09 1.21 -3.38
N SER A 21 -18.53 0.50 -2.33
CA SER A 21 -17.74 0.25 -1.11
C SER A 21 -16.43 -0.47 -1.42
N GLN A 22 -16.46 -1.47 -2.32
CA GLN A 22 -15.25 -2.19 -2.73
C GLN A 22 -14.26 -1.30 -3.50
N LEU A 23 -14.76 -0.34 -4.30
CA LEU A 23 -13.91 0.60 -5.04
C LEU A 23 -13.33 1.69 -4.13
N TYR A 24 -14.10 2.19 -3.15
CA TYR A 24 -13.61 3.18 -2.16
C TYR A 24 -12.61 2.58 -1.17
N MET A 25 -12.75 1.29 -0.83
CA MET A 25 -11.83 0.58 0.06
C MET A 25 -10.52 0.14 -0.62
N GLN A 26 -10.42 0.19 -1.95
CA GLN A 26 -9.16 -0.09 -2.66
C GLN A 26 -8.18 1.10 -2.64
N THR A 27 -8.65 2.34 -2.57
CA THR A 27 -7.76 3.52 -2.53
C THR A 27 -7.05 3.67 -1.16
N LYS A 28 -7.59 3.08 -0.08
CA LYS A 28 -6.98 3.12 1.27
C LYS A 28 -6.24 1.84 1.67
N ARG A 29 -6.07 0.87 0.76
CA ARG A 29 -5.30 -0.36 1.02
C ARG A 29 -3.92 -0.41 0.37
N ASN A 30 -3.49 0.67 -0.29
CA ASN A 30 -2.10 0.80 -0.79
C ASN A 30 -1.12 1.40 0.24
N GLY A 31 -1.56 1.65 1.48
CA GLY A 31 -0.69 2.16 2.55
C GLY A 31 -0.31 1.12 3.61
N LEU A 32 -0.82 -0.11 3.50
CA LEU A 32 -0.56 -1.22 4.44
C LEU A 32 -0.07 -2.45 3.67
N GLN A 33 0.70 -2.24 2.60
CA GLN A 33 1.69 -3.25 2.24
C GLN A 33 2.60 -3.30 3.46
N SER A 34 2.54 -4.42 4.19
CA SER A 34 3.45 -4.75 5.27
C SER A 34 4.86 -4.66 4.71
N SER A 35 5.41 -3.44 4.71
CA SER A 35 6.75 -3.16 4.26
C SER A 35 7.60 -3.94 5.24
N SER A 36 8.37 -4.87 4.72
CA SER A 36 9.21 -5.67 5.59
C SER A 36 10.13 -4.71 6.35
N PRO A 37 10.52 -4.97 7.61
CA PRO A 37 11.48 -4.11 8.33
C PRO A 37 12.73 -3.77 7.49
N GLU A 38 13.08 -4.65 6.56
CA GLU A 38 14.15 -4.50 5.57
C GLU A 38 13.83 -3.44 4.50
N ASP A 39 12.60 -3.37 4.00
CA ASP A 39 12.17 -2.37 3.02
C ASP A 39 12.21 -0.97 3.64
N GLU A 40 11.81 -0.86 4.91
CA GLU A 40 11.90 0.39 5.67
C GLU A 40 13.36 0.78 5.91
N ALA A 41 14.22 -0.18 6.29
CA ALA A 41 15.64 0.06 6.47
C ALA A 41 16.34 0.49 5.16
N LEU A 42 16.00 -0.12 4.02
CA LEU A 42 16.51 0.27 2.70
C LEU A 42 16.02 1.66 2.30
N LYS A 43 14.75 2.00 2.58
CA LYS A 43 14.19 3.33 2.32
C LYS A 43 14.93 4.41 3.09
N ILE A 44 15.19 4.20 4.38
CA ILE A 44 15.97 5.13 5.20
C ILE A 44 17.39 5.26 4.64
N LEU A 45 18.04 4.13 4.31
CA LEU A 45 19.39 4.14 3.76
C LEU A 45 19.49 4.94 2.45
N ASN A 46 18.53 4.76 1.54
CA ASN A 46 18.44 5.49 0.28
C ASN A 46 18.26 7.01 0.51
N MET A 47 17.38 7.38 1.45
CA MET A 47 17.13 8.78 1.77
C MET A 47 18.40 9.48 2.27
N ARG A 48 19.16 8.84 3.15
CA ARG A 48 20.40 9.41 3.71
C ARG A 48 21.49 9.57 2.66
N PHE A 49 21.59 8.62 1.72
CA PHE A 49 22.52 8.75 0.60
C PHE A 49 22.12 9.87 -0.36
N ALA A 50 20.83 9.99 -0.69
CA ALA A 50 20.32 11.06 -1.55
C ALA A 50 20.51 12.45 -0.92
N ASN A 51 20.42 12.54 0.41
CA ASN A 51 20.69 13.77 1.16
C ASN A 51 22.20 14.09 1.27
N GLY A 52 23.09 13.19 0.85
CA GLY A 52 24.53 13.35 1.02
C GLY A 52 25.02 13.17 2.47
N GLU A 53 24.22 12.57 3.35
CA GLU A 53 24.59 12.32 4.74
C GLU A 53 25.58 11.17 4.91
N ILE A 54 25.69 10.31 3.90
CA ILE A 54 26.59 9.15 3.87
C ILE A 54 27.27 9.05 2.52
N THR A 55 28.48 8.50 2.50
CA THR A 55 29.21 8.27 1.26
C THR A 55 28.70 7.04 0.51
N GLU A 56 29.10 6.91 -0.76
CA GLU A 56 28.79 5.73 -1.58
C GLU A 56 29.34 4.44 -0.95
N GLU A 57 30.55 4.48 -0.40
CA GLU A 57 31.18 3.35 0.28
C GLU A 57 30.38 2.90 1.50
N GLU A 58 29.88 3.86 2.30
CA GLU A 58 29.05 3.58 3.47
C GLU A 58 27.68 3.03 3.09
N TYR A 59 27.07 3.59 2.05
CA TYR A 59 25.79 3.14 1.50
C TYR A 59 25.89 1.68 1.05
N GLU A 60 26.87 1.36 0.22
CA GLU A 60 27.07 0.03 -0.34
C GLU A 60 27.36 -1.01 0.74
N ARG A 61 28.16 -0.67 1.77
CA ARG A 61 28.39 -1.56 2.90
C ARG A 61 27.09 -1.86 3.67
N LYS A 62 26.29 -0.83 3.98
CA LYS A 62 25.05 -0.98 4.76
C LYS A 62 23.96 -1.72 3.97
N LYS A 63 23.86 -1.46 2.67
CA LYS A 63 22.92 -2.13 1.76
C LYS A 63 23.14 -3.64 1.74
N ARG A 64 24.40 -4.08 1.62
CA ARG A 64 24.76 -5.51 1.67
C ARG A 64 24.39 -6.16 3.01
N LEU A 65 24.53 -5.46 4.13
CA LEU A 65 24.14 -5.99 5.45
C LEU A 65 22.63 -6.19 5.57
N ILE A 66 21.82 -5.29 5.00
CA ILE A 66 20.36 -5.40 5.03
C ILE A 66 19.89 -6.54 4.12
N GLN A 67 20.49 -6.68 2.93
CA GLN A 67 20.12 -7.72 1.96
C GLN A 67 20.58 -9.12 2.40
N ASN A 68 21.77 -9.25 2.98
CA ASN A 68 22.28 -10.55 3.44
C ASN A 68 21.55 -11.09 4.67
N LYS A 69 20.78 -10.26 5.39
CA LYS A 69 19.94 -10.70 6.51
C LYS A 69 18.73 -11.53 6.06
N GLN A 70 18.51 -11.67 4.75
CA GLN A 70 17.44 -12.47 4.15
C GLN A 70 17.84 -13.93 3.85
N LEU A 71 19.09 -14.33 4.13
CA LEU A 71 19.60 -15.71 4.05
C LEU A 71 19.74 -16.31 5.45
#